data_AF-A0A2R6QVM1-F1
#
_entry.id   AF-A0A2R6QVM1-F1
#
_cell.length_a   1.000
_cell.length_b   1.000
_cell.length_c   1.000
_cell.angle_alpha   90.00
_cell.angle_beta   90.00
_cell.angle_gamma   90.00
#
_symmetry.space_group_name_H-M   'P 1'
#
loop_
_entity.id
_entity.type
_entity.pdbx_description
1 polymer ?
#
loop_
_entity_poly.entity_id
_entity_poly.type
_entity_poly.pdbx_seq_one_letter_code
_entity_poly.pdbx_strand_id
1 'polypeptide(L)'
;MAEEEQDSKVNRPIAGLAKNPLPFVEVICKGSGKTRRFASGTEAGFAVSLINKKLDGGPLGLYIEAVKEGEEPVSFGPNSVLVDYGAGWKLQTVTESEGLRKREFNRPTASRSPPSTGFDGSNPMKGRVSQDSEPVISFSYIGKILLAFILIFIMGAVFTLALENLPRLILFINS
;
A
#
# COMPACT_ATOMS: atom_id res chain seq x y z
N MET A 1 13.20 -28.82 68.19
CA MET A 1 12.51 -30.12 68.07
C MET A 1 11.02 -29.81 68.10
N ALA A 2 10.23 -29.88 67.04
CA ALA A 2 10.39 -30.13 65.60
C ALA A 2 9.22 -29.34 64.95
N GLU A 3 9.47 -28.50 63.95
CA GLU A 3 9.02 -28.71 62.55
C GLU A 3 7.78 -29.60 62.39
N GLU A 4 6.69 -29.02 61.89
CA GLU A 4 5.89 -29.65 60.83
C GLU A 4 5.23 -28.58 59.96
N GLU A 5 5.77 -28.48 58.75
CA GLU A 5 5.24 -27.81 57.58
C GLU A 5 4.26 -28.78 56.90
N GLN A 6 3.08 -28.31 56.46
CA GLN A 6 2.33 -29.03 55.44
C GLN A 6 1.59 -28.11 54.48
N ASP A 7 2.13 -28.15 53.27
CA ASP A 7 1.72 -27.62 51.97
C ASP A 7 0.37 -28.16 51.50
N SER A 8 -0.48 -27.29 50.95
CA SER A 8 -1.51 -27.69 49.97
C SER A 8 -2.00 -26.50 49.15
N LYS A 9 -1.20 -26.19 48.12
CA LYS A 9 -1.63 -26.28 46.71
C LYS A 9 -2.89 -25.49 46.27
N VAL A 10 -2.60 -24.38 45.61
CA VAL A 10 -3.16 -23.97 44.30
C VAL A 10 -4.69 -23.83 44.22
N ASN A 11 -5.17 -22.61 44.47
CA ASN A 11 -6.30 -22.08 43.72
C ASN A 11 -5.77 -21.06 42.71
N ARG A 12 -5.25 -21.55 41.58
CA ARG A 12 -4.97 -20.72 40.40
C ARG A 12 -6.33 -20.38 39.78
N PRO A 13 -6.72 -19.10 39.65
CA PRO A 13 -7.80 -18.76 38.75
C PRO A 13 -7.41 -19.22 37.34
N ILE A 14 -8.25 -20.09 36.79
CA ILE A 14 -8.13 -20.68 35.47
C ILE A 14 -8.07 -19.56 34.43
N ALA A 15 -7.15 -19.77 33.49
CA ALA A 15 -6.89 -18.96 32.33
C ALA A 15 -8.17 -18.56 31.58
N GLY A 16 -8.36 -17.26 31.53
CA GLY A 16 -9.38 -16.58 30.76
C GLY A 16 -9.20 -15.09 31.01
N LEU A 17 -7.96 -14.60 30.78
CA LEU A 17 -7.66 -13.18 30.88
C LEU A 17 -8.53 -12.49 29.83
N ALA A 18 -9.72 -12.04 30.24
CA ALA A 18 -10.51 -11.09 29.48
C ALA A 18 -9.59 -9.88 29.29
N LYS A 19 -8.89 -9.85 28.15
CA LYS A 19 -8.15 -8.68 27.70
C LYS A 19 -9.22 -7.60 27.56
N ASN A 20 -9.33 -6.72 28.55
CA ASN A 20 -9.88 -5.41 28.28
C ASN A 20 -9.06 -4.86 27.11
N PRO A 21 -9.67 -4.57 25.95
CA PRO A 21 -8.93 -4.05 24.83
C PRO A 21 -8.20 -2.80 25.33
N LEU A 22 -6.89 -2.77 25.13
CA LEU A 22 -6.11 -1.59 25.48
C LEU A 22 -6.78 -0.38 24.80
N PRO A 23 -6.86 0.79 25.45
CA PRO A 23 -7.46 1.97 24.84
C PRO A 23 -6.65 2.48 23.64
N PHE A 24 -5.49 1.87 23.38
CA PHE A 24 -4.60 2.17 22.28
C PHE A 24 -3.96 0.91 21.71
N VAL A 25 -3.50 1.02 20.47
CA VAL A 25 -2.65 0.04 19.78
C VAL A 25 -1.26 0.63 19.55
N GLU A 26 -0.24 -0.21 19.60
CA GLU A 26 1.16 0.18 19.38
C GLU A 26 1.63 -0.24 17.99
N VAL A 27 2.29 0.69 17.28
CA VAL A 27 2.86 0.46 15.96
C VAL A 27 4.35 0.82 15.97
N ILE A 28 5.19 -0.14 15.61
CA ILE A 28 6.63 0.04 15.47
C ILE A 28 6.92 0.72 14.12
N CYS A 29 7.42 1.95 14.17
CA CYS A 29 7.72 2.73 12.97
C CYS A 29 9.13 2.42 12.48
N LYS A 30 9.27 1.48 11.53
CA LYS A 30 10.56 1.06 10.97
C LYS A 30 11.41 2.22 10.44
N GLY A 31 10.78 3.21 9.81
CA GLY A 31 11.48 4.39 9.28
C GLY A 31 12.11 5.31 10.34
N SER A 32 11.67 5.24 11.60
CA SER A 32 12.26 6.02 12.71
C SER A 32 12.80 5.19 13.87
N GLY A 33 12.56 3.88 13.88
CA GLY A 33 12.84 2.99 15.01
C GLY A 33 11.96 3.23 16.25
N LYS A 34 11.03 4.20 16.21
CA LYS A 34 10.19 4.57 17.37
C LYS A 34 8.88 3.78 17.37
N THR A 35 8.39 3.41 18.55
CA THR A 35 7.03 2.89 18.73
C THR A 35 6.06 4.04 18.96
N ARG A 36 4.91 4.00 18.29
CA ARG A 36 3.85 5.00 18.44
C ARG A 36 2.54 4.36 18.86
N ARG A 37 1.75 5.12 19.62
CA ARG A 37 0.45 4.70 20.15
C ARG A 37 -0.66 5.42 19.39
N PHE A 38 -1.67 4.67 18.99
CA PHE A 38 -2.88 5.16 18.34
C PHE A 38 -4.09 4.73 19.13
N ALA A 39 -5.13 5.57 19.21
CA ALA A 39 -6.37 5.19 19.87
C ALA A 39 -7.01 3.98 19.18
N SER A 40 -7.68 3.13 19.95
CA SER A 40 -8.46 2.03 19.38
C SER A 40 -9.53 2.58 18.41
N GLY A 41 -9.68 1.93 17.25
CA GLY A 41 -10.54 2.43 16.17
C GLY A 41 -9.82 3.27 15.11
N THR A 42 -8.54 3.59 15.30
CA THR A 42 -7.77 4.34 14.30
C THR A 42 -7.60 3.55 13.00
N GLU A 43 -7.89 4.19 11.86
CA GLU A 43 -7.63 3.62 10.53
C GLU A 43 -6.12 3.60 10.22
N ALA A 44 -5.66 2.52 9.56
CA ALA A 44 -4.26 2.32 9.25
C ALA A 44 -3.68 3.42 8.34
N GLY A 45 -4.46 3.91 7.36
CA GLY A 45 -4.04 4.98 6.46
C GLY A 45 -3.79 6.30 7.20
N PHE A 46 -4.68 6.64 8.13
CA PHE A 46 -4.50 7.80 9.00
C PHE A 46 -3.26 7.65 9.89
N ALA A 47 -3.05 6.47 10.49
CA ALA A 47 -1.88 6.20 11.30
C ALA A 47 -0.58 6.34 10.49
N VAL A 48 -0.50 5.78 9.28
CA VAL A 48 0.65 5.92 8.37
C VAL A 48 0.92 7.39 8.03
N SER A 49 -0.12 8.18 7.73
CA SER A 49 0.01 9.61 7.48
C SER A 49 0.65 10.36 8.65
N LEU A 50 0.18 10.11 9.88
CA LEU A 50 0.77 10.69 11.10
C LEU A 50 2.19 10.21 11.40
N ILE A 51 2.51 8.96 11.05
CA ILE A 51 3.87 8.43 11.16
C ILE A 51 4.78 9.21 10.22
N ASN A 52 4.43 9.26 8.95
CA ASN A 52 5.22 9.88 7.89
C ASN A 52 5.42 11.39 8.12
N LYS A 53 4.40 12.10 8.61
CA LYS A 53 4.49 13.54 8.94
C LYS A 53 5.52 13.86 10.02
N LYS A 54 5.85 12.91 10.90
CA LYS A 54 6.83 13.11 11.98
C LYS A 54 8.09 12.26 11.78
N LEU A 55 8.49 12.02 10.52
CA LEU A 55 9.77 11.40 10.18
C LEU A 55 10.82 12.49 9.99
N ASP A 56 11.94 12.37 10.71
CA ASP A 56 13.08 13.28 10.60
C ASP A 56 14.12 12.74 9.59
N GLY A 57 13.69 12.49 8.35
CA GLY A 57 14.58 12.04 7.26
C GLY A 57 14.74 10.53 7.06
N GLY A 58 13.85 9.71 7.63
CA GLY A 58 13.81 8.25 7.41
C GLY A 58 12.91 7.82 6.23
N PRO A 59 12.98 6.54 5.81
CA PRO A 59 12.14 6.03 4.73
C PRO A 59 10.66 6.07 5.12
N LEU A 60 9.81 6.44 4.15
CA LEU A 60 8.36 6.53 4.35
C LEU A 60 7.76 5.14 4.61
N GLY A 61 6.81 5.09 5.54
CA GLY A 61 5.95 3.93 5.72
C GLY A 61 4.92 3.86 4.59
N LEU A 62 4.80 2.70 3.95
CA LEU A 62 3.82 2.43 2.90
C LEU A 62 2.48 1.96 3.47
N TYR A 63 2.53 1.00 4.38
CA TYR A 63 1.37 0.42 5.07
C TYR A 63 1.79 -0.16 6.41
N ILE A 64 0.82 -0.58 7.23
CA ILE A 64 1.06 -1.27 8.50
C ILE A 64 0.74 -2.75 8.30
N GLU A 65 1.56 -3.63 8.87
CA GLU A 65 1.30 -5.07 8.95
C GLU A 65 1.43 -5.54 10.40
N ALA A 66 0.69 -6.58 10.76
CA ALA A 66 0.92 -7.35 11.98
C ALA A 66 1.87 -8.51 11.66
N VAL A 67 2.96 -8.63 12.42
CA VAL A 67 3.95 -9.69 12.28
C VAL A 67 4.03 -10.54 13.53
N LYS A 68 4.21 -11.85 13.32
CA LYS A 68 4.54 -12.82 14.35
C LYS A 68 5.57 -13.79 13.80
N GLU A 69 6.51 -14.20 14.63
CA GLU A 69 7.59 -15.09 14.22
C GLU A 69 7.04 -16.44 13.72
N GLY A 70 7.49 -16.87 12.53
CA GLY A 70 7.05 -18.12 11.90
C GLY A 70 5.66 -18.05 11.24
N GLU A 71 4.99 -16.90 11.26
CA GLU A 71 3.66 -16.71 10.65
C GLU A 71 3.70 -15.66 9.53
N GLU A 72 2.76 -15.77 8.59
CA GLU A 72 2.62 -14.82 7.50
C GLU A 72 2.11 -13.45 8.02
N PRO A 73 2.73 -12.33 7.63
CA PRO A 73 2.28 -11.00 8.05
C PRO A 73 0.87 -10.66 7.56
N VAL A 74 0.03 -10.10 8.43
CA VAL A 74 -1.30 -9.61 8.07
C VAL A 74 -1.22 -8.14 7.70
N SER A 75 -1.51 -7.80 6.45
CA SER A 75 -1.43 -6.42 5.94
C SER A 75 -2.74 -5.65 6.19
N PHE A 76 -2.64 -4.42 6.67
CA PHE A 76 -3.77 -3.53 6.89
C PHE A 76 -3.98 -2.61 5.67
N GLY A 77 -5.19 -2.64 5.10
CA GLY A 77 -5.61 -1.68 4.09
C GLY A 77 -5.78 -0.26 4.66
N PRO A 78 -5.78 0.80 3.84
CA PRO A 78 -5.81 2.18 4.31
C PRO A 78 -7.03 2.51 5.18
N ASN A 79 -8.20 1.93 4.87
CA ASN A 79 -9.44 2.16 5.61
C ASN A 79 -9.71 1.08 6.69
N SER A 80 -8.76 0.19 6.93
CA SER A 80 -8.91 -0.85 7.94
C SER A 80 -8.53 -0.31 9.32
N VAL A 81 -9.32 -0.66 10.33
CA VAL A 81 -9.04 -0.32 11.72
C VAL A 81 -7.84 -1.13 12.20
N LEU A 82 -6.91 -0.48 12.91
CA LEU A 82 -5.81 -1.16 13.57
C LEU A 82 -6.31 -2.00 14.74
N VAL A 83 -5.87 -3.26 14.78
CA VAL A 83 -6.27 -4.25 15.79
C VAL A 83 -5.04 -4.95 16.35
N ASP A 84 -5.00 -5.14 17.67
CA ASP A 84 -4.02 -6.01 18.33
C ASP A 84 -4.46 -7.49 18.18
N TYR A 85 -3.69 -8.28 17.42
CA TYR A 85 -3.92 -9.72 17.24
C TYR A 85 -3.51 -10.58 18.45
N GLY A 86 -2.92 -9.97 19.48
CA GLY A 86 -2.62 -10.63 20.73
C GLY A 86 -1.19 -11.11 20.87
N ALA A 87 -0.98 -12.11 21.74
CA ALA A 87 0.35 -12.51 22.17
C ALA A 87 1.24 -12.93 20.98
N GLY A 88 2.42 -12.32 20.89
CA GLY A 88 3.41 -12.57 19.84
C GLY A 88 3.21 -11.75 18.56
N TRP A 89 2.06 -11.11 18.38
CA TRP A 89 1.83 -10.20 17.26
C TRP A 89 2.33 -8.80 17.57
N LYS A 90 2.96 -8.16 16.58
CA LYS A 90 3.42 -6.77 16.66
C LYS A 90 3.02 -6.04 15.40
N LEU A 91 2.42 -4.87 15.54
CA LEU A 91 2.14 -4.02 14.39
C LEU A 91 3.40 -3.23 14.05
N GLN A 92 3.76 -3.21 12.78
CA GLN A 92 4.91 -2.46 12.28
C GLN A 92 4.60 -1.82 10.93
N THR A 93 5.26 -0.71 10.62
CA THR A 93 5.20 -0.11 9.28
C THR A 93 6.11 -0.85 8.32
N VAL A 94 5.64 -1.16 7.12
CA VAL A 94 6.50 -1.58 6.00
C VAL A 94 7.03 -0.35 5.29
N THR A 95 8.34 -0.30 5.06
CA THR A 95 9.00 0.81 4.36
C THR A 95 9.16 0.53 2.88
N GLU A 96 9.41 1.57 2.07
CA GLU A 96 9.58 1.43 0.61
C GLU A 96 10.68 0.44 0.21
N SER A 97 11.82 0.45 0.91
CA SER A 97 12.94 -0.46 0.65
C SER A 97 12.60 -1.93 0.97
N GLU A 98 11.81 -2.18 2.01
CA GLU A 98 11.34 -3.52 2.38
C GLU A 98 10.22 -3.99 1.44
N GLY A 99 9.32 -3.08 1.04
CA GLY A 99 8.24 -3.37 0.10
C GLY A 99 8.76 -3.79 -1.28
N LEU A 100 9.82 -3.15 -1.77
CA LEU A 100 10.49 -3.52 -3.02
C LEU A 100 11.13 -4.91 -2.92
N ARG A 101 11.84 -5.22 -1.84
CA ARG A 101 12.42 -6.56 -1.61
C ARG A 101 11.35 -7.65 -1.53
N LYS A 102 10.21 -7.37 -0.86
CA LYS A 102 9.08 -8.31 -0.77
C LYS A 102 8.43 -8.55 -2.13
N ARG A 103 8.33 -7.53 -2.99
CA ARG A 103 7.84 -7.68 -4.37
C ARG A 103 8.79 -8.45 -5.26
N GLU A 104 10.10 -8.24 -5.12
CA GLU A 104 11.11 -8.96 -5.89
C GLU A 104 11.16 -10.44 -5.52
N PHE A 105 11.01 -10.76 -4.23
CA PHE A 105 10.91 -12.15 -3.75
C PHE A 105 9.60 -12.84 -4.17
N ASN A 106 8.49 -12.11 -4.20
CA ASN A 106 7.17 -12.65 -4.57
C ASN A 106 6.87 -12.59 -6.07
N ARG A 107 7.82 -12.20 -6.92
CA ARG A 107 7.63 -12.24 -8.38
C ARG A 107 7.68 -13.69 -8.83
N PRO A 108 6.59 -14.28 -9.35
CA PRO A 108 6.68 -15.55 -10.05
C PRO A 108 7.65 -15.37 -11.22
N THR A 109 8.54 -16.32 -11.42
CA THR A 109 9.56 -16.35 -12.47
C THR A 109 8.93 -16.40 -13.86
N ALA A 110 8.29 -15.31 -14.28
CA ALA A 110 7.79 -15.10 -15.62
C ALA A 110 8.92 -14.45 -16.44
N SER A 111 9.55 -15.32 -17.25
CA SER A 111 10.26 -15.04 -18.50
C SER A 111 11.12 -13.77 -18.54
N ARG A 112 12.42 -14.00 -18.33
CA ARG A 112 13.58 -13.40 -19.00
C ARG A 112 13.22 -12.62 -20.29
N SER A 113 13.39 -11.30 -20.26
CA SER A 113 13.68 -10.49 -21.45
C SER A 113 15.13 -9.98 -21.32
N PRO A 114 15.95 -10.02 -22.38
CA PRO A 114 17.38 -9.75 -22.26
C PRO A 114 17.68 -8.26 -22.02
N PRO A 115 18.85 -7.93 -21.42
CA PRO A 115 19.27 -6.56 -21.18
C PRO A 115 19.82 -5.94 -22.47
N SER A 116 19.28 -4.79 -22.88
CA SER A 116 19.90 -3.98 -23.93
C SER A 116 21.02 -3.14 -23.32
N THR A 117 22.25 -3.53 -23.62
CA THR A 117 23.50 -2.82 -23.31
C THR A 117 23.67 -1.59 -24.21
N GLY A 118 24.12 -0.48 -23.60
CA GLY A 118 24.95 0.55 -24.26
C GLY A 118 24.28 1.90 -24.52
N PHE A 119 24.68 2.96 -23.81
CA PHE A 119 25.80 3.83 -24.24
C PHE A 119 26.10 4.88 -23.12
N ASP A 120 27.39 5.15 -22.96
CA ASP A 120 28.03 6.01 -21.95
C ASP A 120 27.92 7.51 -22.34
N GLY A 121 27.96 8.44 -21.37
CA GLY A 121 28.00 9.88 -21.69
C GLY A 121 27.60 10.91 -20.61
N SER A 122 28.42 11.05 -19.57
CA SER A 122 28.82 12.31 -18.87
C SER A 122 27.86 13.52 -18.63
N ASN A 123 27.57 13.77 -17.33
CA ASN A 123 27.56 15.06 -16.56
C ASN A 123 26.46 16.16 -16.78
N PRO A 124 26.26 17.16 -15.88
CA PRO A 124 25.60 17.05 -14.56
C PRO A 124 24.59 18.21 -14.25
N MET A 125 23.85 18.08 -13.13
CA MET A 125 23.34 19.17 -12.26
C MET A 125 22.40 20.28 -12.83
N LYS A 126 21.08 20.15 -12.57
CA LYS A 126 20.16 21.25 -12.18
C LYS A 126 18.86 20.58 -11.69
N GLY A 127 18.46 20.64 -10.43
CA GLY A 127 18.10 21.81 -9.64
C GLY A 127 16.67 21.57 -9.15
N ARG A 128 16.53 21.28 -7.85
CA ARG A 128 15.27 21.11 -7.11
C ARG A 128 14.33 22.31 -7.33
N VAL A 129 13.02 22.09 -7.41
CA VAL A 129 12.00 22.84 -6.64
C VAL A 129 10.76 21.96 -6.46
N SER A 130 10.33 21.85 -5.21
CA SER A 130 9.14 21.19 -4.69
C SER A 130 7.83 21.90 -5.06
N GLN A 131 6.73 21.15 -5.17
CA GLN A 131 5.36 21.61 -4.88
C GLN A 131 4.52 20.32 -4.69
N ASP A 132 4.29 19.87 -3.46
CA ASP A 132 3.20 20.24 -2.54
C ASP A 132 1.78 19.93 -3.09
N SER A 133 1.21 18.86 -2.51
CA SER A 133 -0.19 18.64 -2.09
C SER A 133 -1.38 18.80 -3.07
N GLU A 134 -2.03 17.64 -3.35
CA GLU A 134 -3.43 17.40 -3.81
C GLU A 134 -3.90 17.91 -5.19
N PRO A 135 -4.91 17.31 -5.84
CA PRO A 135 -5.40 15.93 -5.84
C PRO A 135 -4.70 15.13 -6.97
N VAL A 136 -4.43 13.83 -6.77
CA VAL A 136 -3.75 13.00 -7.80
C VAL A 136 -4.74 12.59 -8.91
N ILE A 137 -5.40 13.55 -9.55
CA ILE A 137 -5.83 13.36 -10.95
C ILE A 137 -4.59 13.71 -11.75
N SER A 138 -3.73 12.71 -11.97
CA SER A 138 -2.51 12.88 -12.76
C SER A 138 -2.88 13.58 -14.06
N PHE A 139 -2.21 14.67 -14.42
CA PHE A 139 -2.45 15.40 -15.67
C PHE A 139 -2.40 14.46 -16.91
N SER A 140 -1.67 13.36 -16.81
CA SER A 140 -1.68 12.25 -17.77
C SER A 140 -3.07 11.60 -17.94
N TYR A 141 -3.83 11.40 -16.86
CA TYR A 141 -5.16 10.81 -16.88
C TYR A 141 -6.19 11.73 -17.53
N ILE A 142 -6.20 13.03 -17.19
CA ILE A 142 -7.09 13.99 -17.86
C ILE A 142 -6.75 14.12 -19.35
N GLY A 143 -5.46 14.10 -19.70
CA GLY A 143 -5.02 14.08 -21.11
C GLY A 143 -5.50 12.84 -21.85
N LYS A 144 -5.43 11.64 -21.24
CA LYS A 144 -5.98 10.40 -21.81
C LYS A 144 -7.49 10.48 -22.04
N ILE A 145 -8.22 11.08 -21.11
CA ILE A 145 -9.67 11.27 -21.23
C ILE A 145 -10.00 12.21 -22.41
N LEU A 146 -9.33 13.36 -22.50
CA LEU A 146 -9.54 14.32 -23.60
C LEU A 146 -9.20 13.70 -24.96
N LEU A 147 -8.10 12.94 -25.04
CA LEU A 147 -7.72 12.23 -26.26
C LEU A 147 -8.79 11.20 -26.67
N ALA A 148 -9.31 10.43 -25.70
CA ALA A 148 -10.37 9.46 -25.96
C ALA A 148 -11.64 10.14 -26.50
N PHE A 149 -12.06 11.27 -25.92
CA PHE A 149 -13.20 12.03 -26.44
C PHE A 149 -12.98 12.50 -27.87
N ILE A 150 -11.82 13.05 -28.20
CA ILE A 150 -11.49 13.49 -29.57
C ILE A 150 -11.59 12.31 -30.55
N LEU A 151 -11.03 11.15 -30.20
CA LEU A 151 -11.09 9.96 -31.04
C LEU A 151 -12.53 9.47 -31.25
N ILE A 152 -13.35 9.48 -30.19
CA ILE A 152 -14.77 9.11 -30.28
C ILE A 152 -15.52 10.07 -31.21
N PHE A 153 -15.29 11.38 -31.11
CA PHE A 153 -15.92 12.36 -31.99
C PHE A 153 -15.50 12.18 -33.45
N ILE A 154 -14.21 11.98 -33.72
CA ILE A 154 -13.71 11.75 -35.09
C ILE A 154 -14.32 10.47 -35.65
N MET A 155 -14.28 9.37 -34.90
CA MET A 155 -14.84 8.09 -35.31
C MET A 155 -16.36 8.19 -35.53
N GLY A 156 -17.08 8.87 -34.64
CA GLY A 156 -18.52 9.11 -34.76
C GLY A 156 -18.89 9.96 -35.97
N ALA A 157 -18.11 11.01 -36.27
CA ALA A 157 -18.31 11.84 -37.46
C ALA A 157 -18.07 11.04 -38.75
N VAL A 158 -16.98 10.27 -38.83
CA VAL A 158 -16.69 9.39 -39.96
C VAL A 158 -17.78 8.33 -40.13
N PHE A 159 -18.22 7.71 -39.04
CA PHE A 159 -19.28 6.70 -39.06
C PHE A 159 -20.62 7.29 -39.51
N THR A 160 -20.97 8.49 -39.03
CA THR A 160 -22.20 9.18 -39.46
C THR A 160 -22.14 9.53 -40.94
N LEU A 161 -21.00 10.02 -41.43
CA LEU A 161 -20.80 10.29 -42.85
C LEU A 161 -20.89 9.01 -43.69
N ALA A 162 -20.37 7.89 -43.18
CA ALA A 162 -20.49 6.59 -43.84
C ALA A 162 -21.96 6.11 -43.89
N LEU A 163 -22.72 6.28 -42.80
CA LEU A 163 -24.15 5.96 -42.75
C LEU A 163 -24.99 6.84 -43.67
N GLU A 164 -24.69 8.13 -43.74
CA GLU A 164 -25.35 9.07 -44.65
C GLU A 164 -25.08 8.70 -46.12
N ASN A 165 -23.86 8.26 -46.42
CA ASN A 165 -23.47 7.82 -47.76
C ASN A 165 -23.74 6.33 -48.02
N LEU A 166 -24.32 5.61 -47.06
CA LEU A 166 -24.55 4.16 -47.13
C LEU A 166 -25.37 3.73 -48.36
N PRO A 167 -26.45 4.44 -48.76
CA PRO A 167 -27.17 4.10 -49.98
C PRO A 167 -26.29 4.17 -51.23
N ARG A 168 -25.42 5.18 -51.32
CA ARG A 168 -24.46 5.33 -52.43
C ARG A 168 -23.38 4.25 -52.38
N LEU A 169 -22.93 3.90 -51.18
CA LEU A 169 -21.90 2.89 -50.96
C LEU A 169 -22.40 1.47 -51.31
N ILE A 170 -23.67 1.16 -51.01
CA ILE A 170 -24.32 -0.09 -51.41
C ILE A 170 -24.47 -0.19 -52.93
N LEU A 171 -24.78 0.93 -53.60
CA LEU A 171 -24.86 0.99 -55.06
C LEU A 171 -23.49 0.82 -55.72
N PHE A 172 -22.43 1.36 -55.11
CA PHE A 172 -21.05 1.21 -55.59
C PHE A 172 -20.53 -0.24 -55.49
N ILE A 173 -20.93 -0.99 -54.45
CA ILE A 173 -20.52 -2.39 -54.25
C ILE A 173 -21.30 -3.36 -55.14
N ASN A 174 -22.53 -3.03 -55.52
CA ASN A 174 -23.37 -3.86 -56.42
C ASN A 174 -23.19 -3.52 -57.92
N SER A 175 -22.35 -2.55 -58.26
CA SER A 175 -21.97 -2.24 -59.64
C SER A 175 -20.68 -2.96 -60.03
#